data_AF-A0A6A3IPD5-F1
#
_entry.id   AF-A0A6A3IPD5-F1
#
_cell.length_a   1.000
_cell.length_b   1.000
_cell.length_c   1.000
_cell.angle_alpha   90.00
_cell.angle_beta   90.00
_cell.angle_gamma   90.00
#
_symmetry.space_group_name_H-M   'P 1'
#
loop_
_entity.id
_entity.type
_entity.pdbx_description
1 polymer ?
#
loop_
_entity_poly.entity_id
_entity_poly.type
_entity_poly.pdbx_seq_one_letter_code
_entity_poly.pdbx_strand_id
1 'polypeptide(L)'
;MGCIYVGKPYFSDPSDRDISPNGYTPEIEARLNRAAASEGGIYVLLMMLAAFGYVLSDVCADGVVVELAQREPLTERGRTQSTIYATRTLAATIGQILTGVAFNGAEYGGSFDFSLSFPQLMLVLAACTAPILPVTWLYIEESPKPSVKFSQVHA
;
A
#
# COMPACT_ATOMS: atom_id res chain seq x y z
N MET A 1 -8.21 -0.98 -9.48
CA MET A 1 -7.29 -2.12 -9.22
C MET A 1 -8.02 -3.40 -8.86
N GLY A 2 -8.92 -3.36 -7.87
CA GLY A 2 -9.62 -4.56 -7.40
C GLY A 2 -10.62 -5.22 -8.36
N CYS A 3 -11.17 -4.46 -9.31
CA CYS A 3 -12.21 -4.94 -10.22
C CYS A 3 -11.74 -5.05 -11.69
N ILE A 4 -10.42 -5.09 -11.93
CA ILE A 4 -9.86 -5.14 -13.29
C ILE A 4 -9.57 -6.61 -13.64
N TYR A 5 -9.88 -7.00 -14.88
CA TYR A 5 -9.55 -8.33 -15.40
C TYR A 5 -8.04 -8.53 -15.39
N VAL A 6 -7.59 -9.61 -14.74
CA VAL A 6 -6.19 -10.03 -14.74
C VAL A 6 -5.92 -10.72 -16.08
N GLY A 7 -5.00 -10.16 -16.86
CA GLY A 7 -4.53 -10.75 -18.12
C GLY A 7 -3.93 -12.15 -17.92
N LYS A 8 -3.66 -12.86 -19.02
CA LYS A 8 -3.09 -14.22 -18.92
C LYS A 8 -1.66 -14.16 -18.38
N PRO A 9 -1.25 -15.07 -17.48
CA PRO A 9 0.12 -15.14 -17.00
C PRO A 9 1.10 -15.34 -18.16
N TYR A 10 2.36 -14.98 -17.94
CA TYR A 10 3.42 -15.17 -18.94
C TYR A 10 3.58 -16.65 -19.31
N PHE A 11 3.61 -17.52 -18.29
CA PHE A 11 3.58 -18.97 -18.44
C PHE A 11 2.14 -19.46 -18.35
N SER A 12 1.63 -20.00 -19.46
CA SER A 12 0.29 -20.59 -19.53
C SER A 12 0.19 -21.90 -18.73
N ASP A 13 1.29 -22.66 -18.68
CA ASP A 13 1.44 -23.84 -17.83
C ASP A 13 2.46 -23.53 -16.71
N PRO A 14 2.08 -23.63 -15.42
CA PRO A 14 2.97 -23.38 -14.30
C PRO A 14 4.24 -24.24 -14.30
N SER A 15 4.22 -25.46 -14.86
CA SER A 15 5.39 -26.35 -14.89
C SER A 15 6.52 -25.83 -15.79
N ASP A 16 6.22 -24.93 -16.74
CA ASP A 16 7.22 -24.38 -17.66
C ASP A 16 8.16 -23.37 -17.00
N ARG A 17 7.71 -22.76 -15.90
CA ARG A 17 8.48 -21.82 -15.11
C ARG A 17 9.79 -22.43 -14.61
N ASP A 18 9.78 -23.72 -14.31
CA ASP A 18 10.92 -24.41 -13.70
C ASP A 18 11.93 -24.92 -14.76
N ILE A 19 11.59 -24.80 -16.04
CA ILE A 19 12.45 -25.19 -17.16
C ILE A 19 13.37 -24.01 -17.51
N SER A 20 14.67 -24.26 -17.60
CA SER A 20 15.64 -23.25 -18.04
C SER A 20 15.36 -22.80 -19.48
N PRO A 21 15.56 -21.52 -19.84
CA PRO A 21 15.35 -21.03 -21.21
C PRO A 21 16.10 -21.82 -22.30
N ASN A 22 17.25 -22.41 -21.96
CA ASN A 22 18.03 -23.24 -22.87
C ASN A 22 17.36 -24.61 -23.17
N GLY A 23 16.37 -25.00 -22.37
CA GLY A 23 15.60 -26.24 -22.50
C GLY A 23 14.20 -26.04 -23.07
N TYR A 24 13.86 -24.85 -23.57
CA TYR A 24 12.55 -24.61 -24.16
C TYR A 24 12.39 -25.35 -25.49
N THR A 25 11.35 -26.17 -25.57
CA THR A 25 10.92 -26.76 -26.85
C THR A 25 10.11 -25.73 -27.63
N PRO A 26 9.99 -25.87 -28.97
CA PRO A 26 9.20 -24.96 -29.80
C PRO A 26 7.74 -24.81 -29.33
N GLU A 27 7.18 -25.86 -28.72
CA GLU A 27 5.84 -25.86 -28.15
C GLU A 27 5.73 -25.04 -26.86
N ILE A 28 6.81 -24.95 -26.05
CA ILE A 28 6.87 -24.08 -24.86
C ILE A 28 6.92 -22.62 -25.29
N GLU A 29 7.74 -22.34 -26.30
CA GLU A 29 7.88 -20.99 -26.82
C GLU A 29 6.59 -20.48 -27.47
N ALA A 30 5.86 -21.35 -28.17
CA ALA A 30 4.59 -21.00 -28.80
C ALA A 30 3.46 -20.69 -27.81
N ARG A 31 3.46 -21.28 -26.61
CA ARG A 31 2.43 -21.04 -25.57
C ARG A 31 2.79 -19.91 -24.60
N LEU A 32 3.96 -19.31 -24.77
CA LEU A 32 4.44 -18.21 -23.94
C LEU A 32 3.68 -16.92 -24.28
N ASN A 33 3.07 -16.28 -23.28
CA ASN A 33 2.35 -15.03 -23.50
C ASN A 33 3.32 -13.85 -23.58
N ARG A 34 3.91 -13.61 -24.76
CA ARG A 34 4.79 -12.46 -25.00
C ARG A 34 4.08 -11.11 -24.88
N ALA A 35 2.75 -11.08 -25.00
CA ALA A 35 1.95 -9.87 -24.82
C ALA A 35 1.74 -9.49 -23.34
N ALA A 36 2.03 -10.39 -22.39
CA ALA A 36 1.82 -10.15 -20.96
C ALA A 36 2.49 -8.85 -20.45
N ALA A 37 3.67 -8.50 -21.00
CA ALA A 37 4.36 -7.26 -20.66
C ALA A 37 3.55 -6.01 -21.01
N SER A 38 2.82 -6.01 -22.12
CA SER A 38 1.97 -4.89 -22.55
C SER A 38 0.68 -4.75 -21.73
N GLU A 39 0.22 -5.83 -21.10
CA GLU A 39 -0.99 -5.85 -20.26
C GLU A 39 -0.75 -5.28 -18.84
N GLY A 40 0.52 -5.15 -18.41
CA GLY A 40 0.89 -4.66 -17.08
C GLY A 40 0.80 -3.14 -16.88
N GLY A 41 0.77 -2.34 -17.96
CA GLY A 41 0.91 -0.88 -17.88
C GLY A 41 -0.16 -0.17 -17.04
N ILE A 42 -1.42 -0.64 -17.12
CA ILE A 42 -2.52 -0.08 -16.32
C ILE A 42 -2.33 -0.34 -14.82
N TYR A 43 -1.75 -1.48 -14.44
CA TYR A 43 -1.45 -1.79 -13.05
C TYR A 43 -0.36 -0.88 -12.49
N VAL A 44 0.68 -0.61 -13.29
CA VAL A 44 1.76 0.32 -12.91
C VAL A 44 1.20 1.72 -12.66
N LEU A 45 0.39 2.26 -13.57
CA LEU A 45 -0.22 3.58 -13.41
C LEU A 45 -1.10 3.67 -12.15
N LEU A 46 -1.92 2.65 -11.90
CA LEU A 46 -2.79 2.63 -10.73
C LEU A 46 -2.00 2.46 -9.42
N MET A 47 -0.92 1.68 -9.43
CA MET A 47 0.01 1.57 -8.30
C MET A 47 0.73 2.88 -8.03
N MET A 48 1.14 3.61 -9.07
CA MET A 48 1.72 4.94 -8.92
C MET A 48 0.74 5.90 -8.25
N LEU A 49 -0.52 5.91 -8.69
CA LEU A 49 -1.55 6.77 -8.08
C LEU A 49 -1.83 6.38 -6.62
N ALA A 50 -1.87 5.08 -6.32
CA ALA A 50 -2.03 4.58 -4.96
C ALA A 50 -0.86 4.99 -4.05
N ALA A 51 0.38 4.85 -4.53
CA ALA A 51 1.58 5.26 -3.81
C ALA A 51 1.60 6.77 -3.55
N PHE A 52 1.24 7.57 -4.56
CA PHE A 52 1.13 9.02 -4.42
C PHE A 52 0.09 9.40 -3.35
N GLY A 53 -1.11 8.82 -3.42
CA GLY A 53 -2.16 9.08 -2.44
C GLY A 53 -1.78 8.66 -1.02
N TYR A 54 -1.11 7.51 -0.87
CA TYR A 54 -0.58 7.05 0.41
C TYR A 54 0.42 8.04 1.02
N VAL A 55 1.43 8.46 0.25
CA VAL A 55 2.45 9.40 0.73
C VAL A 55 1.82 10.76 1.08
N LEU A 56 0.91 11.26 0.25
CA LEU A 56 0.22 12.52 0.52
C LEU A 56 -0.56 12.44 1.84
N SER A 57 -1.33 11.36 2.04
CA SER A 57 -2.09 11.16 3.27
C SER A 57 -1.20 11.01 4.51
N ASP A 58 -0.06 10.33 4.39
CA ASP A 58 0.89 10.12 5.49
C ASP A 58 1.50 11.45 5.95
N VAL A 59 1.92 12.30 5.00
CA VAL A 59 2.49 13.62 5.31
C VAL A 59 1.43 14.55 5.95
N CYS A 60 0.18 14.52 5.46
CA CYS A 60 -0.90 15.28 6.09
C CYS A 60 -1.17 14.82 7.53
N ALA A 61 -1.20 13.50 7.78
CA ALA A 61 -1.38 12.96 9.12
C ALA A 61 -0.24 13.37 10.05
N ASP A 62 1.01 13.27 9.60
CA ASP A 62 2.18 13.70 10.38
C ASP A 62 2.13 15.19 10.74
N GLY A 63 1.60 16.04 9.84
CA GLY A 63 1.36 17.46 10.12
C GLY A 63 0.42 17.68 11.31
N VAL A 64 -0.74 17.03 11.32
CA VAL A 64 -1.71 17.11 12.43
C VAL A 64 -1.10 16.61 13.74
N VAL A 65 -0.31 15.54 13.65
CA VAL A 65 0.37 14.95 14.82
C VAL A 65 1.39 15.91 15.43
N VAL A 66 2.13 16.66 14.61
CA VAL A 66 3.08 17.67 15.12
C VAL A 66 2.34 18.74 15.91
N GLU A 67 1.19 19.21 15.42
CA GLU A 67 0.39 20.20 16.14
C GLU A 67 -0.14 19.65 17.47
N LEU A 68 -0.54 18.37 17.51
CA LEU A 68 -0.97 17.72 18.73
C LEU A 68 0.20 17.57 19.72
N ALA A 69 1.37 17.16 19.25
CA ALA A 69 2.57 17.00 20.06
C ALA A 69 3.05 18.36 20.63
N GLN A 70 2.84 19.46 19.92
CA GLN A 70 3.16 20.81 20.42
C GLN A 70 2.25 21.26 21.57
N ARG A 71 1.05 20.69 21.70
CA ARG A 71 0.11 20.99 22.80
C ARG A 71 0.41 20.18 24.07
N GLU A 72 1.35 19.24 24.03
CA GLU A 72 1.70 18.44 25.21
C GLU A 72 2.40 19.26 26.29
N PRO A 73 2.08 19.05 27.58
CA PRO A 73 2.81 19.64 28.69
C PRO A 73 4.26 19.12 28.71
N LEU A 74 5.20 19.98 29.13
CA LEU A 74 6.64 19.67 29.12
C LEU A 74 7.02 18.42 29.90
N THR A 75 6.22 18.03 30.90
CA THR A 75 6.46 16.86 31.75
C THR A 75 6.19 15.52 31.05
N GLU A 76 5.32 15.49 30.03
CA GLU A 76 4.90 14.27 29.32
C GLU A 76 5.31 14.30 27.83
N ARG A 77 6.19 15.23 27.47
CA ARG A 77 6.54 15.53 26.08
C ARG A 77 7.15 14.31 25.39
N GLY A 78 6.56 13.92 24.26
CA GLY A 78 6.99 12.77 23.47
C GLY A 78 6.05 11.56 23.58
N ARG A 79 5.12 11.54 24.54
CA ARG A 79 4.13 10.47 24.68
C ARG A 79 3.23 10.34 23.45
N THR A 80 2.74 11.45 22.90
CA THR A 80 1.94 11.47 21.67
C THR A 80 2.72 10.91 20.49
N GLN A 81 3.95 11.35 20.28
CA GLN A 81 4.80 10.85 19.19
C GLN A 81 5.07 9.35 19.34
N SER A 82 5.48 8.88 20.52
CA SER A 82 5.73 7.46 20.77
C SER A 82 4.49 6.59 20.55
N THR A 83 3.31 7.05 21.00
CA THR A 83 2.04 6.32 20.81
C THR A 83 1.69 6.17 19.33
N ILE A 84 1.93 7.21 18.54
CA ILE A 84 1.63 7.22 17.10
C ILE A 84 2.59 6.31 16.35
N TYR A 85 3.90 6.40 16.63
CA TYR A 85 4.88 5.51 16.02
C TYR A 85 4.64 4.04 16.39
N ALA A 86 4.27 3.75 17.64
CA ALA A 86 3.89 2.41 18.05
C ALA A 86 2.67 1.89 17.27
N THR A 87 1.64 2.73 17.12
CA THR A 87 0.42 2.38 16.35
C THR A 87 0.74 2.14 14.87
N ARG A 88 1.55 3.02 14.24
CA ARG A 88 2.03 2.87 12.86
C ARG A 88 2.78 1.55 12.68
N THR A 89 3.69 1.26 13.60
CA THR A 89 4.51 0.04 13.54
C THR A 89 3.65 -1.22 13.68
N LEU A 90 2.73 -1.24 14.64
CA LEU A 90 1.82 -2.36 14.84
C LEU A 90 0.94 -2.62 13.61
N ALA A 91 0.36 -1.57 13.03
CA ALA A 91 -0.45 -1.68 11.81
C ALA A 91 0.37 -2.18 10.63
N ALA A 92 1.61 -1.69 10.46
CA ALA A 92 2.52 -2.16 9.43
C ALA A 92 2.85 -3.65 9.62
N THR A 93 3.13 -4.11 10.85
CA THR A 93 3.38 -5.52 11.16
C THR A 93 2.18 -6.39 10.78
N ILE A 94 0.96 -5.98 11.11
CA ILE A 94 -0.27 -6.69 10.71
C ILE A 94 -0.38 -6.78 9.18
N GLY A 95 -0.11 -5.68 8.47
CA GLY A 95 -0.10 -5.65 7.01
C GLY A 95 0.93 -6.59 6.39
N GLN A 96 2.13 -6.70 6.98
CA GLN A 96 3.17 -7.64 6.55
C GLN A 96 2.74 -9.10 6.77
N ILE A 97 2.15 -9.42 7.93
CA ILE A 97 1.62 -10.76 8.21
C ILE A 97 0.53 -11.13 7.21
N LEU A 98 -0.42 -10.22 6.97
CA LEU A 98 -1.51 -10.44 6.02
C LEU A 98 -0.96 -10.69 4.62
N THR A 99 -0.03 -9.86 4.15
CA THR A 99 0.56 -9.99 2.81
C THR A 99 1.38 -11.28 2.69
N GLY A 100 2.15 -11.62 3.72
CA GLY A 100 2.98 -12.83 3.77
C GLY A 100 2.15 -14.11 3.75
N VAL A 101 1.01 -14.15 4.44
CA VAL A 101 0.08 -15.29 4.43
C VAL A 101 -0.74 -15.33 3.14
N ALA A 102 -1.23 -14.17 2.68
CA ALA A 102 -2.08 -14.06 1.50
C ALA A 102 -1.36 -14.45 0.20
N PHE A 103 -0.06 -14.19 0.10
CA PHE A 103 0.76 -14.53 -1.07
C PHE A 103 1.70 -15.72 -0.82
N ASN A 104 1.23 -16.75 -0.10
CA ASN A 104 1.98 -17.99 0.11
C ASN A 104 1.41 -19.21 -0.64
N GLY A 105 0.46 -19.00 -1.56
CA GLY A 105 -0.06 -20.09 -2.37
C GLY A 105 0.94 -20.60 -3.43
N ALA A 106 0.61 -21.73 -4.05
CA ALA A 106 1.42 -22.35 -5.11
C ALA A 106 1.72 -21.37 -6.27
N GLU A 107 0.77 -20.50 -6.63
CA GLU A 107 0.91 -19.47 -7.68
C GLU A 107 2.06 -18.49 -7.40
N TYR A 108 2.35 -18.25 -6.13
CA TYR A 108 3.41 -17.35 -5.66
C TYR A 108 4.68 -18.12 -5.26
N GLY A 109 4.70 -19.45 -5.46
CA GLY A 109 5.83 -20.31 -5.09
C GLY A 109 5.91 -20.66 -3.60
N GLY A 110 4.82 -20.49 -2.85
CA GLY A 110 4.73 -20.93 -1.46
C GLY A 110 4.13 -22.33 -1.31
N SER A 111 3.80 -22.71 -0.06
CA SER A 111 3.36 -24.06 0.29
C SER A 111 1.89 -24.15 0.71
N PHE A 112 1.15 -23.04 0.71
CA PHE A 112 -0.25 -23.03 1.14
C PHE A 112 -1.20 -23.43 0.01
N ASP A 113 -2.28 -24.10 0.38
CA ASP A 113 -3.36 -24.48 -0.54
C ASP A 113 -4.25 -23.29 -0.95
N PHE A 114 -4.04 -22.12 -0.33
CA PHE A 114 -4.75 -20.89 -0.64
C PHE A 114 -3.80 -19.72 -0.92
N SER A 115 -4.18 -18.88 -1.87
CA SER A 115 -3.61 -17.55 -2.13
C SER A 115 -4.72 -16.56 -2.43
N LEU A 116 -4.50 -15.30 -2.07
CA LEU A 116 -5.30 -14.20 -2.61
C LEU A 116 -4.68 -13.72 -3.91
N SER A 117 -5.52 -13.44 -4.90
CA SER A 117 -5.08 -12.71 -6.08
C SER A 117 -4.77 -11.25 -5.72
N PHE A 118 -3.90 -10.64 -6.51
CA PHE A 118 -3.53 -9.24 -6.31
C PHE A 118 -4.74 -8.27 -6.30
N PRO A 119 -5.75 -8.36 -7.20
CA PRO A 119 -6.95 -7.53 -7.11
C PRO A 119 -7.77 -7.76 -5.83
N GLN A 120 -7.88 -9.00 -5.36
CA GLN A 120 -8.59 -9.30 -4.11
C GLN A 120 -7.91 -8.64 -2.91
N LEU A 121 -6.57 -8.68 -2.84
CA LEU A 121 -5.84 -7.97 -1.80
C LEU A 121 -6.08 -6.46 -1.88
N MET A 122 -6.07 -5.88 -3.07
CA MET A 122 -6.35 -4.45 -3.26
C MET A 122 -7.77 -4.06 -2.84
N LEU A 123 -8.77 -4.94 -3.00
CA LEU A 123 -10.12 -4.73 -2.48
C LEU A 123 -10.16 -4.76 -0.96
N VAL A 124 -9.48 -5.73 -0.33
CA VAL A 124 -9.38 -5.82 1.13
C VAL A 124 -8.74 -4.54 1.68
N LEU A 125 -7.63 -4.09 1.10
CA LEU A 125 -6.97 -2.85 1.50
C LEU A 125 -7.88 -1.63 1.31
N ALA A 126 -8.59 -1.54 0.19
CA ALA A 126 -9.56 -0.47 -0.05
C ALA A 126 -10.70 -0.47 0.98
N ALA A 127 -11.21 -1.66 1.35
CA ALA A 127 -12.25 -1.79 2.37
C ALA A 127 -11.73 -1.39 3.77
N CYS A 128 -10.48 -1.69 4.10
CA CYS A 128 -9.85 -1.29 5.36
C CYS A 128 -9.62 0.23 5.44
N THR A 129 -9.31 0.89 4.32
CA THR A 129 -9.03 2.34 4.30
C THR A 129 -10.26 3.19 4.02
N ALA A 130 -11.32 2.65 3.41
CA ALA A 130 -12.55 3.38 3.09
C ALA A 130 -13.18 4.09 4.31
N PRO A 131 -13.24 3.50 5.52
CA PRO A 131 -13.77 4.17 6.71
C PRO A 131 -12.96 5.40 7.16
N ILE A 132 -11.70 5.52 6.74
CA ILE A 132 -10.87 6.68 7.10
C ILE A 132 -11.46 7.96 6.51
N LEU A 133 -11.98 7.90 5.27
CA LEU A 133 -12.54 9.08 4.58
C LEU A 133 -13.72 9.73 5.32
N PRO A 134 -14.78 9.01 5.72
CA PRO A 134 -15.86 9.62 6.50
C PRO A 134 -15.40 10.02 7.89
N VAL A 135 -14.46 9.29 8.50
CA VAL A 135 -13.92 9.67 9.82
C VAL A 135 -13.17 11.00 9.75
N THR A 136 -12.28 11.17 8.76
CA THR A 136 -11.55 12.43 8.59
C THR A 136 -12.50 13.57 8.24
N TRP A 137 -13.49 13.34 7.35
CA TRP A 137 -14.45 14.37 6.96
C TRP A 137 -15.37 14.83 8.09
N LEU A 138 -15.82 13.91 8.97
CA LEU A 138 -16.78 14.22 10.02
C LEU A 138 -16.14 14.68 11.33
N TYR A 139 -14.92 14.23 11.65
CA TYR A 139 -14.31 14.44 12.96
C TYR A 139 -13.11 15.40 12.96
N ILE A 140 -12.52 15.72 11.80
CA ILE A 140 -11.43 16.70 11.74
C ILE A 140 -12.02 18.08 11.54
N GLU A 141 -12.08 18.84 12.63
CA GLU A 141 -12.35 20.27 12.61
C GLU A 141 -11.04 21.05 12.76
N GLU A 142 -10.63 21.77 11.72
CA GLU A 142 -9.56 22.75 11.83
C GLU A 142 -10.12 24.08 12.33
N SER A 143 -9.66 24.53 13.49
CA SER A 143 -9.92 25.89 13.93
C SER A 143 -9.06 26.87 13.12
N PRO A 144 -9.64 27.93 12.54
CA PRO A 144 -8.88 28.89 11.75
C PRO A 144 -7.83 29.56 12.64
N LYS A 145 -6.55 29.36 12.30
CA LYS A 145 -5.43 29.98 13.01
C LYS A 145 -5.18 31.40 12.48
N PRO A 146 -4.93 32.38 13.35
CA PRO A 146 -4.55 33.71 12.91
C PRO A 146 -3.20 33.65 12.17
N SER A 147 -3.10 34.39 11.06
CA SER A 147 -1.89 34.45 10.24
C SER A 147 -0.70 34.97 11.05
N VAL A 148 0.37 34.18 11.10
CA VAL A 148 1.62 34.54 11.79
C VAL A 148 2.40 35.55 10.94
N LYS A 149 2.56 36.78 11.44
CA LYS A 149 3.41 37.81 10.79
C LYS A 149 4.87 37.57 11.16
N PHE A 150 5.64 37.00 10.23
CA PHE A 150 7.07 36.69 10.41
C PHE A 150 7.99 37.92 10.52
N SER A 151 7.47 39.14 10.42
CA SER A 151 8.26 40.38 10.46
C SER A 151 8.69 40.83 11.86
N GLN A 152 8.39 40.08 12.93
CA GLN A 152 8.70 40.47 14.32
C GLN A 152 9.57 39.48 15.11
N VAL A 153 10.18 38.48 14.45
CA VAL A 153 10.99 37.45 15.13
C VAL A 153 12.48 37.84 15.28
N HIS A 154 12.88 39.03 14.82
CA HIS A 154 14.22 39.58 15.08
C HIS A 154 14.12 41.03 15.58
N ALA A 155 14.11 41.17 16.90
CA ALA A 155 14.57 42.36 17.63
C ALA A 155 14.98 41.94 19.05
#